data_AF-A0A6P0TPI6-F1
#
_entry.id   AF-A0A6P0TPI6-F1
#
_cell.length_a   1.000
_cell.length_b   1.000
_cell.length_c   1.000
_cell.angle_alpha   90.00
_cell.angle_beta   90.00
_cell.angle_gamma   90.00
#
_symmetry.space_group_name_H-M   'P 1'
#
loop_
_entity.id
_entity.type
_entity.pdbx_description
1 polymer ?
#
loop_
_entity_poly.entity_id
_entity_poly.type
_entity_poly.pdbx_seq_one_letter_code
_entity_poly.pdbx_strand_id
1 'polypeptide(L)'
;NADMLRVCFMEAQFHPELSSRIQTDIIDKMTEVAEAFFQTAMERGEYRTMDPQIVAKVFLGMFTVAGFSQGSVLDSTPSLASMKEMAEGMADIFLNGVLAKPEPH
;
A
#
# COMPACT_ATOMS: atom_id res chain seq x y z
N ASN A 1 16.76 -6.55 -12.62
CA ASN A 1 16.12 -6.44 -11.28
C ASN A 1 14.61 -6.65 -11.30
N ALA A 2 13.85 -6.10 -12.24
CA ALA A 2 12.40 -6.35 -12.35
C ALA A 2 12.05 -7.83 -12.66
N ASP A 3 12.91 -8.53 -13.41
CA ASP A 3 12.68 -9.95 -13.76
C ASP A 3 12.74 -10.89 -12.55
N MET A 4 13.59 -10.59 -11.57
CA MET A 4 13.69 -11.38 -10.35
C MET A 4 12.43 -11.24 -9.48
N LEU A 5 11.89 -10.03 -9.37
CA LEU A 5 10.60 -9.81 -8.71
C LEU A 5 9.48 -10.56 -9.43
N ARG A 6 9.42 -10.51 -10.76
CA ARG A 6 8.41 -11.21 -11.55
C ARG A 6 8.47 -12.73 -11.41
N VAL A 7 9.67 -13.31 -11.41
CA VAL A 7 9.89 -14.75 -11.21
C VAL A 7 9.49 -15.14 -9.78
N CYS A 8 9.89 -14.38 -8.77
CA CYS A 8 9.45 -14.61 -7.39
C CYS A 8 7.92 -14.56 -7.23
N PHE A 9 7.25 -13.63 -7.92
CA PHE A 9 5.79 -13.53 -7.92
C PHE A 9 5.11 -14.70 -8.63
N MET A 10 5.68 -15.22 -9.72
CA MET A 10 5.18 -16.43 -10.40
C MET A 10 5.39 -17.69 -9.56
N GLU A 11 6.55 -17.84 -8.92
CA GLU A 11 6.88 -19.01 -8.10
C GLU A 11 6.10 -19.05 -6.78
N ALA A 12 5.78 -17.89 -6.20
CA ALA A 12 4.96 -17.79 -4.99
C ALA A 12 3.53 -18.36 -5.16
N GLN A 13 3.03 -18.46 -6.40
CA GLN A 13 1.74 -19.09 -6.71
C GLN A 13 1.79 -20.63 -6.58
N PHE A 14 2.98 -21.22 -6.70
CA PHE A 14 3.21 -22.67 -6.63
C PHE A 14 3.77 -23.13 -5.27
N HIS A 15 4.28 -22.19 -4.45
CA HIS A 15 4.86 -22.47 -3.14
C HIS A 15 4.35 -21.48 -2.06
N PRO A 16 3.22 -21.79 -1.38
CA PRO A 16 2.62 -20.92 -0.37
C PRO A 16 3.56 -20.57 0.79
N GLU A 17 4.52 -21.45 1.11
CA GLU A 17 5.51 -21.21 2.16
C GLU A 17 6.50 -20.07 1.86
N LEU A 18 6.83 -19.84 0.58
CA LEU A 18 7.64 -18.67 0.18
C LEU A 18 6.83 -17.37 0.24
N SER A 19 5.55 -17.42 -0.13
CA SER A 19 4.64 -16.27 -0.03
C SER A 19 4.45 -15.82 1.43
N SER A 20 4.36 -16.77 2.36
CA SER A 20 4.24 -16.49 3.81
C SER A 20 5.44 -15.72 4.35
N ARG A 21 6.68 -16.14 4.05
CA ARG A 21 7.89 -15.45 4.55
C ARG A 21 8.11 -14.08 3.89
N ILE A 22 7.81 -13.97 2.59
CA ILE A 22 7.90 -12.71 1.86
C ILE A 22 6.85 -11.71 2.36
N GLN A 23 5.62 -12.15 2.62
CA GLN A 23 4.57 -11.27 3.15
C GLN A 23 4.96 -10.71 4.51
N THR A 24 5.35 -11.55 5.48
CA THR A 24 5.63 -11.07 6.83
C THR A 24 6.85 -10.15 6.86
N ASP A 25 7.98 -10.59 6.31
CA ASP A 25 9.25 -9.84 6.48
C ASP A 25 9.32 -8.56 5.64
N ILE A 26 8.65 -8.51 4.48
CA ILE A 26 8.64 -7.31 3.64
C ILE A 26 7.56 -6.32 4.11
N ILE A 27 6.37 -6.79 4.48
CA ILE A 27 5.31 -5.90 4.97
C ILE A 27 5.75 -5.24 6.27
N ASP A 28 6.40 -5.97 7.19
CA ASP A 28 6.87 -5.40 8.45
C ASP A 28 7.90 -4.28 8.21
N LYS A 29 8.90 -4.53 7.35
CA LYS A 29 9.90 -3.50 6.99
C LYS A 29 9.30 -2.31 6.25
N MET A 30 8.36 -2.55 5.33
CA MET A 30 7.66 -1.46 4.64
C MET A 30 6.77 -0.67 5.60
N THR A 31 6.20 -1.33 6.61
CA THR A 31 5.42 -0.68 7.67
C THR A 31 6.29 0.26 8.48
N GLU A 32 7.48 -0.16 8.90
CA GLU A 32 8.42 0.71 9.62
C GLU A 32 8.80 1.97 8.83
N VAL A 33 9.09 1.82 7.53
CA VAL A 33 9.43 2.96 6.66
C VAL A 33 8.23 3.88 6.46
N ALA A 34 7.03 3.33 6.22
CA ALA A 34 5.81 4.10 6.06
C ALA A 34 5.42 4.82 7.35
N GLU A 35 5.59 4.19 8.50
CA GLU A 35 5.35 4.76 9.83
C GLU A 35 6.21 6.02 10.04
N ALA A 36 7.52 5.92 9.81
CA ALA A 36 8.42 7.07 9.94
C ALA A 36 8.06 8.22 8.97
N PHE A 37 7.66 7.87 7.74
CA PHE A 37 7.20 8.85 6.76
C PHE A 37 5.93 9.58 7.25
N PHE A 38 4.91 8.83 7.71
CA PHE A 38 3.66 9.42 8.16
C PHE A 38 3.81 10.18 9.47
N GLN A 39 4.65 9.72 10.38
CA GLN A 39 5.03 10.47 11.57
C GLN A 39 5.60 11.84 11.19
N THR A 40 6.55 11.88 10.24
CA THR A 40 7.13 13.15 9.77
C THR A 40 6.07 14.09 9.17
N ALA A 41 5.13 13.57 8.40
CA ALA A 41 4.03 14.36 7.82
C ALA A 41 3.10 14.93 8.90
N MET A 42 2.84 14.16 9.98
CA MET A 42 2.08 14.63 11.14
C MET A 42 2.84 15.71 11.92
N GLU A 43 4.14 15.55 12.12
CA GLU A 43 5.00 16.54 12.79
C GLU A 43 5.04 17.87 12.03
N ARG A 44 4.90 17.83 10.70
CA ARG A 44 4.79 19.03 9.85
C ARG A 44 3.39 19.65 9.82
N GLY A 45 2.41 19.02 10.46
CA GLY A 45 1.01 19.44 10.41
C GLY A 45 0.32 19.23 9.07
N GLU A 46 0.95 18.49 8.14
CA GLU A 46 0.33 18.15 6.86
C GLU A 46 -0.81 17.14 7.09
N TYR A 47 -0.57 16.16 7.98
CA TYR A 47 -1.54 15.13 8.37
C TYR A 47 -2.03 15.35 9.81
N ARG A 48 -3.27 14.92 10.10
CA ARG A 48 -3.82 14.94 11.46
C ARG A 48 -3.00 14.05 12.39
N THR A 49 -2.85 14.47 13.65
CA THR A 49 -2.19 13.67 14.69
C THR A 49 -2.98 12.38 14.94
N MET A 50 -2.36 11.24 14.64
CA MET A 50 -2.91 9.89 14.77
C MET A 50 -1.79 8.93 15.22
N ASP A 51 -2.14 7.67 15.46
CA ASP A 51 -1.15 6.60 15.56
C ASP A 51 -0.53 6.35 14.16
N PRO A 52 0.76 6.67 13.92
CA PRO A 52 1.40 6.54 12.62
C PRO A 52 1.50 5.08 12.17
N GLN A 53 1.55 4.13 13.10
CA GLN A 53 1.58 2.70 12.80
C GLN A 53 0.24 2.23 12.24
N ILE A 54 -0.88 2.74 12.77
CA ILE A 54 -2.22 2.47 12.22
C ILE A 54 -2.32 3.03 10.79
N VAL A 55 -1.86 4.26 10.57
CA VAL A 55 -1.90 4.89 9.23
C VAL A 55 -1.06 4.10 8.22
N ALA A 56 0.14 3.66 8.62
CA ALA A 56 1.01 2.80 7.80
C ALA A 56 0.34 1.47 7.42
N LYS A 57 -0.29 0.80 8.39
CA LYS A 57 -1.01 -0.48 8.15
C LYS A 57 -2.22 -0.29 7.23
N VAL A 58 -2.99 0.80 7.39
CA VAL A 58 -4.11 1.11 6.50
C VAL A 58 -3.61 1.35 5.08
N PHE A 59 -2.58 2.18 4.92
CA PHE A 59 -1.97 2.45 3.61
C PHE A 59 -1.52 1.16 2.92
N LEU A 60 -0.70 0.35 3.59
CA LEU A 60 -0.22 -0.92 3.05
C LEU A 60 -1.35 -1.93 2.81
N GLY A 61 -2.37 -1.94 3.66
CA GLY A 61 -3.56 -2.78 3.49
C GLY A 61 -4.34 -2.45 2.22
N MET A 62 -4.50 -1.16 1.91
CA MET A 62 -5.11 -0.70 0.66
C MET A 62 -4.34 -1.24 -0.55
N PHE A 63 -3.00 -1.12 -0.57
CA PHE A 63 -2.15 -1.65 -1.65
C PHE A 63 -2.15 -3.18 -1.72
N THR A 64 -2.19 -3.86 -0.58
CA THR A 64 -2.25 -5.33 -0.53
C THR A 64 -3.53 -5.83 -1.19
N VAL A 65 -4.70 -5.29 -0.84
CA VAL A 65 -5.98 -5.70 -1.46
C VAL A 65 -6.00 -5.41 -2.96
N ALA A 66 -5.51 -4.25 -3.38
CA ALA A 66 -5.43 -3.87 -4.79
C ALA A 66 -4.46 -4.79 -5.58
N GLY A 67 -3.27 -5.06 -5.04
CA GLY A 67 -2.24 -5.89 -5.66
C GLY A 67 -2.56 -7.38 -5.72
N PHE A 68 -3.27 -7.92 -4.72
CA PHE A 68 -3.69 -9.32 -4.71
C PHE A 68 -4.98 -9.59 -5.50
N SER A 69 -5.86 -8.59 -5.67
CA SER A 69 -7.08 -8.74 -6.49
C SER A 69 -6.80 -9.07 -7.96
N GLN A 70 -5.60 -8.73 -8.46
CA GLN A 70 -5.18 -9.05 -9.83
C GLN A 70 -4.87 -10.54 -10.04
N GLY A 71 -4.69 -11.32 -8.98
CA GLY A 71 -4.42 -12.75 -9.08
C GLY A 71 -5.68 -13.63 -9.16
N SER A 72 -6.87 -13.12 -8.80
CA SER A 72 -8.07 -13.97 -8.71
C SER A 72 -9.36 -13.42 -9.33
N VAL A 73 -9.42 -12.14 -9.77
CA VAL A 73 -10.72 -11.57 -10.18
C VAL A 73 -10.86 -11.25 -11.66
N LEU A 74 -9.80 -10.98 -12.44
CA LEU A 74 -9.98 -10.65 -13.85
C LEU A 74 -8.85 -11.18 -14.73
N ASP A 75 -9.23 -12.08 -15.64
CA ASP A 75 -8.49 -12.62 -16.80
C ASP A 75 -8.13 -11.53 -17.84
N SER A 76 -7.82 -10.32 -17.39
CA SER A 76 -7.59 -9.15 -18.23
C SER A 76 -6.43 -8.39 -17.64
N THR A 77 -5.28 -8.40 -18.32
CA THR A 77 -4.18 -7.47 -18.05
C THR A 77 -4.79 -6.08 -17.88
N PRO A 78 -4.76 -5.48 -16.68
CA PRO A 78 -5.48 -4.25 -16.46
C PRO A 78 -4.87 -3.19 -17.36
N SER A 79 -5.73 -2.45 -18.06
CA SER A 79 -5.26 -1.35 -18.89
C SER A 79 -4.50 -0.35 -17.99
N LEU A 80 -3.50 0.32 -18.55
CA LEU A 80 -2.77 1.39 -17.82
C LEU A 80 -3.73 2.43 -17.22
N ALA A 81 -4.86 2.69 -17.91
CA ALA A 81 -5.91 3.58 -17.44
C ALA A 81 -6.60 3.05 -16.17
N SER A 82 -6.95 1.75 -16.13
CA SER A 82 -7.60 1.14 -14.98
C SER A 82 -6.70 1.08 -13.75
N MET A 83 -5.40 0.82 -13.92
CA MET A 83 -4.43 0.88 -12.80
C MET A 83 -4.28 2.30 -12.27
N LYS A 84 -4.27 3.30 -13.16
CA LYS A 84 -4.22 4.71 -12.76
C LYS A 84 -5.47 5.11 -11.97
N GLU A 85 -6.66 4.78 -12.47
CA GLU A 85 -7.93 5.09 -11.81
C GLU A 85 -8.00 4.49 -10.40
N MET A 86 -7.57 3.23 -10.25
CA MET A 86 -7.47 2.58 -8.94
C MET A 86 -6.50 3.31 -8.01
N ALA A 87 -5.31 3.66 -8.50
CA ALA A 87 -4.32 4.39 -7.70
C ALA A 87 -4.82 5.78 -7.27
N GLU A 88 -5.49 6.52 -8.16
CA GLU A 88 -6.09 7.82 -7.86
C GLU A 88 -7.21 7.70 -6.82
N GLY A 89 -8.10 6.72 -6.97
CA GLY A 89 -9.18 6.48 -6.00
C GLY A 89 -8.67 6.07 -4.61
N MET A 90 -7.63 5.24 -4.56
CA MET A 90 -6.99 4.87 -3.29
C MET A 90 -6.30 6.07 -2.62
N ALA A 91 -5.60 6.88 -3.40
CA ALA A 91 -4.96 8.09 -2.89
C ALA A 91 -5.99 9.08 -2.34
N ASP A 92 -7.09 9.30 -3.06
CA ASP A 92 -8.18 10.18 -2.61
C ASP A 92 -8.80 9.70 -1.28
N ILE A 93 -9.16 8.42 -1.18
CA ILE A 93 -9.72 7.84 0.05
C ILE A 93 -8.74 7.99 1.22
N PHE A 94 -7.47 7.66 0.99
CA PHE A 94 -6.44 7.75 2.02
C PHE A 94 -6.25 9.20 2.50
N LEU A 95 -6.07 10.14 1.56
CA LEU A 95 -5.83 11.55 1.86
C LEU A 95 -7.00 12.20 2.59
N ASN A 96 -8.25 11.94 2.16
CA ASN A 96 -9.43 12.43 2.89
C ASN A 96 -9.53 11.86 4.32
N GLY A 97 -8.90 10.71 4.59
CA GLY A 97 -8.80 10.12 5.92
C GLY A 97 -7.74 10.76 6.82
N VAL A 98 -6.63 11.26 6.25
CA VAL A 98 -5.42 11.64 7.00
C VAL A 98 -4.99 13.09 6.89
N LEU A 99 -5.47 13.86 5.92
CA LEU A 99 -5.10 15.27 5.77
C LEU A 99 -5.57 16.10 6.98
N ALA A 100 -4.72 17.01 7.42
CA ALA A 100 -5.12 18.02 8.39
C ALA A 100 -6.19 18.92 7.74
N LYS A 101 -7.29 19.17 8.45
CA LYS A 101 -8.29 20.15 7.98
C LYS A 101 -7.68 21.55 8.12
N PRO A 102 -7.84 22.42 7.11
CA PRO A 102 -7.46 23.82 7.28
C PRO A 102 -8.25 24.40 8.46
N GLU A 103 -7.55 25.09 9.36
CA GLU A 103 -8.22 25.80 10.46
C GLU A 103 -9.20 26.82 9.86
N PRO A 104 -10.47 26.86 10.32
CA PRO A 104 -11.37 27.91 9.93
C PRO A 104 -10.86 29.22 10.53
N HIS A 105 -10.38 30.13 9.66
CA HIS A 105 -10.08 31.52 10.00
C HIS A 105 -11.34 32.30 10.36
#